data_AF-A0A7Z7YHT6-F1
#
_entry.id   AF-A0A7Z7YHT6-F1
#
_cell.length_a   1.000
_cell.length_b   1.000
_cell.length_c   1.000
_cell.angle_alpha   90.00
_cell.angle_beta   90.00
_cell.angle_gamma   90.00
#
_symmetry.space_group_name_H-M   'P 1'
#
loop_
_entity.id
_entity.type
_entity.pdbx_description
1 polymer ?
#
loop_
_entity_poly.entity_id
_entity_poly.type
_entity_poly.pdbx_seq_one_letter_code
_entity_poly.pdbx_strand_id
1 'polypeptide(L)' 'MNENTTLNALIYRHASNLLLAQGWPEETDVEQLNPHYPGWISIYVLLDAPRLATLLINRHGGVLPPLLAS' A
#
# COMPACT_ATOMS: atom_id res chain seq x y z
N MET A 1 -24.56 14.85 -4.56
CA MET A 1 -24.20 13.56 -3.94
C MET A 1 -23.62 12.67 -5.01
N ASN A 2 -22.44 12.11 -4.75
CA ASN A 2 -21.83 10.98 -5.47
C ASN A 2 -21.45 11.21 -6.95
N GLU A 3 -20.50 12.10 -7.19
CA GLU A 3 -19.62 11.91 -8.35
C GLU A 3 -18.43 11.12 -7.80
N ASN A 4 -18.27 9.87 -8.24
CA ASN A 4 -17.12 8.99 -8.01
C ASN A 4 -17.15 7.97 -6.85
N THR A 5 -18.20 7.78 -6.05
CA THR A 5 -18.20 6.72 -5.00
C THR A 5 -17.90 5.34 -5.58
N THR A 6 -18.47 4.98 -6.73
CA THR A 6 -18.19 3.71 -7.40
C THR A 6 -16.72 3.62 -7.84
N LEU A 7 -16.20 4.68 -8.46
CA LEU A 7 -14.80 4.73 -8.91
C LEU A 7 -13.84 4.67 -7.72
N ASN A 8 -14.12 5.42 -6.67
CA ASN A 8 -13.40 5.43 -5.40
C ASN A 8 -13.36 4.03 -4.78
N ALA A 9 -14.49 3.32 -4.72
CA ALA A 9 -14.53 1.95 -4.20
C ALA A 9 -13.69 0.98 -5.05
N LEU A 10 -13.71 1.14 -6.37
CA LEU A 10 -12.88 0.33 -7.28
C LEU A 10 -11.39 0.64 -7.11
N ILE A 11 -11.00 1.90 -6.97
CA ILE A 11 -9.62 2.32 -6.72
C ILE A 11 -9.13 1.77 -5.39
N TYR A 12 -9.91 1.91 -4.32
CA TYR A 12 -9.61 1.34 -3.01
C TYR A 12 -9.39 -0.18 -3.12
N ARG A 13 -10.34 -0.92 -3.69
CA ARG A 13 -10.24 -2.38 -3.83
C ARG A 13 -9.05 -2.80 -4.68
N HIS A 14 -8.79 -2.09 -5.78
CA HIS A 14 -7.65 -2.36 -6.65
C HIS A 14 -6.32 -2.13 -5.92
N ALA A 15 -6.20 -1.02 -5.20
CA ALA A 15 -5.01 -0.71 -4.40
C ALA A 15 -4.78 -1.78 -3.33
N SER A 16 -5.78 -2.17 -2.56
CA SER A 16 -5.65 -3.24 -1.55
C SER A 16 -5.19 -4.56 -2.17
N ASN A 17 -5.79 -4.97 -3.29
CA ASN A 17 -5.38 -6.19 -3.99
C ASN A 17 -3.95 -6.11 -4.52
N LEU A 18 -3.55 -4.95 -5.06
CA LEU A 18 -2.20 -4.73 -5.56
C LEU A 18 -1.17 -4.82 -4.42
N LEU A 19 -1.46 -4.20 -3.27
CA LEU A 19 -0.60 -4.21 -2.09
C LEU A 19 -0.40 -5.64 -1.58
N LEU A 20 -1.48 -6.41 -1.42
CA LEU A 20 -1.41 -7.82 -1.06
C LEU A 20 -0.57 -8.64 -2.05
N ALA A 21 -0.78 -8.45 -3.35
CA ALA A 21 0.00 -9.14 -4.39
C ALA A 21 1.49 -8.77 -4.37
N GLN A 22 1.84 -7.58 -3.87
CA GLN A 22 3.22 -7.12 -3.69
C GLN A 22 3.81 -7.48 -2.32
N GLY A 23 3.10 -8.28 -1.51
CA GLY A 23 3.58 -8.74 -0.21
C GLY A 23 3.47 -7.71 0.91
N TRP A 24 2.63 -6.68 0.75
CA TRP A 24 2.25 -5.83 1.87
C TRP A 24 1.42 -6.61 2.88
N PRO A 25 1.53 -6.30 4.17
CA PRO A 25 0.72 -6.96 5.19
C PRO A 25 -0.79 -6.73 5.02
N GLU A 26 -1.59 -7.68 5.51
CA GLU A 26 -3.06 -7.58 5.46
C GLU A 26 -3.60 -6.40 6.27
N GLU A 27 -2.92 -5.97 7.33
CA GLU A 27 -3.30 -4.78 8.10
C GLU A 27 -2.92 -3.45 7.44
N THR A 28 -2.46 -3.47 6.19
CA THR A 28 -2.18 -2.24 5.44
C THR A 28 -3.50 -1.53 5.13
N ASP A 29 -3.62 -0.29 5.61
CA ASP A 29 -4.78 0.55 5.37
C ASP A 29 -4.59 1.41 4.12
N VAL A 30 -5.69 1.67 3.41
CA VAL A 30 -5.73 2.50 2.20
C VAL A 30 -6.78 3.58 2.40
N GLU A 31 -6.37 4.83 2.48
CA GLU A 31 -7.28 5.95 2.65
C GLU A 31 -7.42 6.73 1.34
N GLN A 32 -8.63 7.14 0.99
CA GLN A 32 -8.85 8.10 -0.09
C GLN A 32 -8.88 9.51 0.47
N LEU A 33 -7.82 10.27 0.18
CA LEU A 33 -7.63 11.60 0.76
C LEU A 33 -8.67 12.62 0.27
N ASN A 34 -9.15 12.47 -0.98
CA ASN A 34 -10.18 13.33 -1.51
C ASN A 34 -11.13 12.56 -2.44
N PRO A 35 -12.37 12.28 -2.00
CA PRO A 35 -13.35 11.57 -2.81
C PRO A 35 -13.74 12.29 -4.11
N HIS A 36 -13.52 13.60 -4.21
CA HIS A 36 -13.79 14.38 -5.42
C HIS A 36 -12.70 14.24 -6.49
N TYR A 37 -11.49 13.85 -6.10
CA TYR A 37 -10.35 13.64 -6.99
C TYR A 37 -9.88 12.18 -6.91
N PRO A 38 -10.55 11.26 -7.62
CA PRO A 38 -10.24 9.83 -7.58
C PRO A 38 -8.78 9.59 -7.97
N GLY A 39 -8.11 8.70 -7.24
CA GLY A 39 -6.73 8.26 -7.52
C GLY A 39 -5.68 8.77 -6.54
N TRP A 40 -6.00 9.77 -5.71
CA TRP A 40 -5.17 10.13 -4.57
C TRP A 40 -5.49 9.26 -3.36
N ILE A 41 -4.61 8.30 -3.11
CA ILE A 41 -4.67 7.39 -1.97
C ILE A 41 -3.45 7.57 -1.07
N SER A 42 -3.67 7.45 0.23
CA SER A 42 -2.63 7.20 1.22
C SER A 42 -2.61 5.73 1.59
N ILE A 43 -1.42 5.20 1.87
CA ILE A 43 -1.21 3.83 2.30
C ILE A 43 -0.48 3.88 3.64
N TYR A 44 -1.07 3.26 4.66
CA TYR A 44 -0.50 3.24 6.01
C TYR A 44 -0.32 1.81 6.48
N VAL A 45 0.81 1.53 7.10
CA VAL A 45 1.07 0.24 7.73
C VAL A 45 1.98 0.44 8.92
N LEU A 46 1.67 -0.22 10.03
CA LEU A 46 2.54 -0.26 11.20
C LEU A 46 3.43 -1.48 11.10
N LEU A 47 4.74 -1.27 11.08
CA LEU A 47 5.73 -2.33 10.93
C LEU A 47 6.77 -2.23 12.04
N ASP A 48 7.17 -3.38 12.56
CA ASP A 48 8.43 -3.51 13.27
C ASP A 48 9.60 -3.58 12.27
N ALA A 49 10.83 -3.49 12.77
CA ALA A 49 12.03 -3.47 11.93
C ALA A 49 12.15 -4.75 11.04
N PRO A 50 11.91 -5.98 11.54
CA PRO A 50 11.98 -7.18 10.72
C PRO A 50 10.95 -7.22 9.58
N ARG A 51 9.70 -6.81 9.84
CA ARG A 51 8.65 -6.79 8.82
C ARG A 51 8.89 -5.69 7.79
N LEU A 52 9.43 -4.55 8.21
CA LEU A 52 9.88 -3.50 7.29
C LEU A 52 11.00 -4.01 6.37
N ALA A 53 12.01 -4.69 6.91
CA ALA A 53 13.10 -5.26 6.12
C ALA A 53 12.56 -6.28 5.10
N THR A 54 11.68 -7.18 5.53
CA THR A 54 11.03 -8.17 4.66
C THR A 54 10.25 -7.51 3.52
N LEU A 55 9.44 -6.50 3.82
CA LEU A 55 8.66 -5.77 2.82
C LEU A 55 9.58 -5.10 1.78
N LEU A 56 10.68 -4.50 2.23
CA LEU A 56 11.63 -3.84 1.34
C LEU A 56 12.40 -4.85 0.47
N ILE A 57 12.81 -6.00 1.02
CA ILE A 57 13.42 -7.10 0.26
C ILE A 57 12.47 -7.59 -0.84
N ASN A 58 11.21 -7.86 -0.49
CA ASN A 58 10.19 -8.33 -1.43
C ASN A 58 9.97 -7.33 -2.58
N ARG A 59 10.00 -6.03 -2.27
CA ARG A 59 9.90 -4.96 -3.28
C ARG A 59 11.14 -4.88 -4.18
N HIS A 60 12.33 -5.17 -3.66
CA HIS A 60 13.60 -5.03 -4.37
C HIS A 60 14.11 -6.35 -4.99
N GLY A 61 13.20 -7.27 -5.33
CA GLY A 61 13.55 -8.50 -6.05
C GLY A 61 14.37 -9.50 -5.21
N GLY A 62 14.17 -9.50 -3.89
CA GLY A 62 14.87 -10.41 -2.98
C GLY A 62 16.22 -9.89 -2.48
N VAL A 63 16.59 -8.64 -2.78
CA VAL A 63 17.83 -8.01 -2.30
C VAL A 63 17.52 -7.04 -1.16
N LEU A 64 18.22 -7.21 -0.03
CA LEU A 64 18.16 -6.26 1.08
C LEU A 64 18.70 -4.91 0.60
N PRO A 65 17.94 -3.80 0.73
CA PRO A 65 18.44 -2.48 0.38
C PRO A 65 19.75 -2.20 1.12
N PRO A 66 20.77 -1.61 0.46
CA PRO A 66 22.07 -1.33 1.09
C PRO A 66 21.97 -0.53 2.39
N LEU A 67 20.94 0.30 2.54
CA LEU A 67 20.68 1.12 3.72
C LEU A 67 20.32 0.29 4.98
N LEU A 68 19.89 -0.96 4.81
CA LEU A 68 19.46 -1.85 5.90
C LEU A 68 20.49 -2.94 6.24
N ALA A 69 21.61 -3.00 5.51
CA ALA A 69 22.60 -4.07 5.62
C ALA A 69 23.70 -3.82 6.68
N SER A 70 23.51 -2.85 7.57
CA SER A 70 24.52 -2.38 8.54
C SER A 70 24.26 -2.81 9.96
#